data_AF-A0A4Z1DXL1-F1
#
_entry.id   AF-A0A4Z1DXL1-F1
#
_cell.length_a   1.000
_cell.length_b   1.000
_cell.length_c   1.000
_cell.angle_alpha   90.00
_cell.angle_beta   90.00
_cell.angle_gamma   90.00
#
_symmetry.space_group_name_H-M   'P 1'
#
loop_
_entity.id
_entity.type
_entity.pdbx_description
1 polymer ?
#
loop_
_entity_poly.entity_id
_entity_poly.type
_entity_poly.pdbx_seq_one_letter_code
_entity_poly.pdbx_strand_id
1 'polypeptide(L)'
;MSPTLTSLPAPGQFETIEQAQEARALAEAAARRRKLLVWSSPVVAVFLLAAIYLLTITTVVIVGERSYASQSYATATRQFTWLQNVNALERWKPYYNAGTARYAGGAFFPASQELERALEIVPKGTDGQRGGDECLVAMNLSLTYEGLGDQAALAADPAMAIAYYDQALAQLEGCGSGSGGDSEQESEAQESQERQEGKEGEQQQEQEGQQGGDPTDPSDPSQDPSDPADDPADPSDDPSGEDPAPTDPTEEQTGASEDPDMTDEEREVAERNAEAEAERQQQEQESQGGDGGGQGW
;
A
#
# COMPACT_ATOMS: atom_id res chain seq x y z
N MET A 1 -56.54 5.75 38.16
CA MET A 1 -56.26 5.12 39.47
C MET A 1 -54.76 5.15 39.64
N SER A 2 -54.27 6.15 40.39
CA SER A 2 -52.84 6.31 40.66
C SER A 2 -52.39 5.20 41.62
N PRO A 3 -51.28 4.49 41.37
CA PRO A 3 -50.76 3.55 42.34
C PRO A 3 -50.27 4.34 43.54
N THR A 4 -50.96 4.18 44.67
CA THR A 4 -50.56 4.71 45.96
C THR A 4 -49.18 4.13 46.27
N LEU A 5 -48.15 4.98 46.24
CA LEU A 5 -46.84 4.66 46.80
C LEU A 5 -47.02 4.50 48.30
N THR A 6 -47.30 3.28 48.76
CA THR A 6 -47.27 2.93 50.17
C THR A 6 -45.85 3.17 50.66
N SER A 7 -45.69 4.27 51.41
CA SER A 7 -44.46 4.60 52.13
C SER A 7 -44.09 3.41 53.01
N LEU A 8 -42.93 2.81 52.77
CA LEU A 8 -42.39 1.76 53.63
C LEU A 8 -42.25 2.32 55.06
N PRO A 9 -42.66 1.59 56.11
CA PRO A 9 -42.51 2.04 57.48
C PRO A 9 -41.01 2.19 57.83
N ALA A 10 -40.68 3.28 58.53
CA ALA A 10 -39.32 3.54 58.98
C ALA A 10 -38.83 2.41 59.91
N PRO A 11 -37.52 2.06 59.90
CA PRO A 11 -36.99 0.99 60.74
C PRO A 11 -37.34 1.24 62.21
N GLY A 12 -38.14 0.33 62.80
CA GLY A 12 -38.61 0.42 64.19
C GLY A 12 -40.10 0.75 64.39
N GLN A 13 -40.87 0.98 63.33
CA GLN A 13 -42.32 1.28 63.39
C GLN A 13 -43.16 0.22 62.64
N PHE A 14 -43.05 -1.05 63.03
CA PHE A 14 -43.88 -2.11 62.44
C PHE A 14 -45.14 -2.28 63.29
N GLU A 15 -46.32 -1.98 62.73
CA GLU A 15 -47.61 -2.12 63.42
C GLU A 15 -48.08 -3.59 63.46
N THR A 16 -47.64 -4.41 62.51
CA THR A 16 -47.97 -5.84 62.44
C THR A 16 -46.75 -6.72 62.18
N ILE A 17 -46.84 -8.00 62.57
CA ILE A 17 -45.79 -9.00 62.32
C ILE A 17 -45.57 -9.21 60.82
N GLU A 18 -46.62 -9.08 60.01
CA GLU A 18 -46.58 -9.19 58.56
C GLU A 18 -45.71 -8.10 57.92
N GLN A 19 -45.90 -6.83 58.32
CA GLN A 19 -45.06 -5.71 57.88
C GLN A 19 -43.58 -5.91 58.25
N ALA A 20 -43.30 -6.47 59.44
CA ALA A 20 -41.93 -6.78 59.86
C ALA A 20 -41.31 -7.93 59.05
N GLN A 21 -42.09 -8.92 58.61
CA GLN A 21 -41.62 -10.01 57.78
C GLN A 21 -41.36 -9.57 56.33
N GLU A 22 -42.25 -8.76 55.75
CA GLU A 22 -42.06 -8.19 54.41
C GLU A 22 -40.80 -7.31 54.34
N ALA A 23 -40.59 -6.44 55.34
CA ALA A 23 -39.41 -5.59 55.40
C ALA A 23 -38.11 -6.41 55.50
N ARG A 24 -38.11 -7.53 56.23
CA ARG A 24 -36.97 -8.46 56.31
C ARG A 24 -36.75 -9.19 54.99
N ALA A 25 -37.81 -9.68 54.35
CA ALA A 25 -37.71 -10.37 53.07
C ALA A 25 -37.14 -9.46 51.96
N LEU A 26 -37.58 -8.19 51.93
CA LEU A 26 -37.05 -7.17 51.01
C LEU A 26 -35.59 -6.82 51.32
N ALA A 27 -35.23 -6.63 52.60
CA ALA A 27 -33.86 -6.35 53.01
C ALA A 27 -32.91 -7.52 52.68
N GLU A 28 -33.35 -8.76 52.89
CA GLU A 28 -32.61 -9.95 52.49
C GLU A 28 -32.49 -10.09 50.97
N ALA A 29 -33.56 -9.82 50.22
CA ALA A 29 -33.52 -9.81 48.76
C ALA A 29 -32.55 -8.74 48.24
N ALA A 30 -32.55 -7.54 48.83
CA ALA A 30 -31.60 -6.48 48.52
C ALA A 30 -30.16 -6.85 48.87
N ALA A 31 -29.93 -7.50 50.03
CA ALA A 31 -28.61 -7.98 50.45
C ALA A 31 -28.10 -9.11 49.53
N ARG A 32 -28.97 -10.07 49.16
CA ARG A 32 -28.66 -11.13 48.18
C ARG A 32 -28.30 -10.52 46.83
N ARG A 33 -29.10 -9.58 46.31
CA ARG A 33 -28.84 -8.86 45.06
C ARG A 33 -27.51 -8.10 45.11
N ARG A 34 -27.23 -7.39 46.20
CA ARG A 34 -25.95 -6.66 46.37
C ARG A 34 -24.75 -7.61 46.41
N LYS A 35 -24.88 -8.75 47.10
CA LYS A 35 -23.82 -9.77 47.14
C LYS A 35 -23.57 -10.36 45.75
N LEU A 36 -24.64 -10.68 45.00
CA LEU A 36 -24.53 -11.15 43.61
C LEU A 36 -23.86 -10.10 42.72
N LEU A 37 -24.26 -8.82 42.80
CA LEU A 37 -23.66 -7.74 42.02
C LEU A 37 -22.18 -7.52 42.33
N VAL A 38 -21.79 -7.56 43.61
CA VAL A 38 -20.39 -7.41 44.02
C VAL A 38 -19.56 -8.60 43.54
N TRP A 39 -20.10 -9.83 43.61
CA TRP A 39 -19.42 -11.03 43.11
C TRP A 39 -19.37 -11.11 41.59
N SER A 40 -20.36 -10.56 40.88
CA SER A 40 -20.35 -10.47 39.41
C SER A 40 -19.57 -9.26 38.89
N SER A 41 -19.32 -8.24 39.72
CA SER A 41 -18.66 -6.99 39.32
C SER A 41 -17.30 -7.21 38.67
N PRO A 42 -16.41 -8.11 39.15
CA PRO A 42 -15.13 -8.36 38.48
C PRO A 42 -15.30 -8.94 37.08
N VAL A 43 -16.25 -9.86 36.91
CA VAL A 43 -16.55 -10.48 35.61
C VAL A 43 -17.05 -9.43 34.62
N VAL A 44 -18.00 -8.60 35.04
CA VAL A 44 -18.52 -7.49 34.21
C VAL A 44 -17.40 -6.49 33.88
N ALA A 45 -16.53 -6.16 34.84
CA ALA A 45 -15.40 -5.26 34.61
C ALA A 45 -14.43 -5.82 33.56
N VAL A 46 -14.12 -7.12 33.59
CA VAL A 46 -13.27 -7.77 32.58
C VAL A 46 -13.91 -7.68 31.19
N PHE A 47 -15.21 -7.97 31.07
CA PHE A 47 -15.91 -7.83 29.79
C PHE A 47 -15.94 -6.39 29.27
N LEU A 48 -16.11 -5.41 30.16
CA LEU A 48 -16.06 -3.99 29.77
C LEU A 48 -14.66 -3.60 29.28
N LEU A 49 -13.60 -4.04 29.96
CA LEU A 49 -12.22 -3.79 29.51
C LEU A 49 -11.94 -4.45 28.16
N ALA A 50 -12.38 -5.69 27.96
CA ALA A 50 -12.26 -6.37 26.68
C ALA A 50 -13.01 -5.63 25.56
N ALA A 51 -14.23 -5.13 25.83
CA ALA A 51 -15.00 -4.35 24.87
C ALA A 51 -14.29 -3.03 24.50
N ILE A 52 -13.75 -2.30 25.48
CA ILE A 52 -13.00 -1.06 25.24
C ILE A 52 -11.73 -1.36 24.43
N TYR A 53 -11.01 -2.43 24.76
CA TYR A 53 -9.80 -2.84 24.06
C TYR A 53 -10.10 -3.17 22.58
N LEU A 54 -11.11 -3.98 22.31
CA LEU A 54 -11.53 -4.31 20.94
C LEU A 54 -11.98 -3.06 20.18
N LEU A 55 -12.79 -2.20 20.78
CA LEU A 55 -13.23 -0.94 20.16
C LEU A 55 -12.04 -0.04 19.81
N THR A 56 -11.03 0.01 20.68
CA THR A 56 -9.81 0.79 20.42
C THR A 56 -9.05 0.24 19.22
N ILE A 57 -8.80 -1.07 19.17
CA ILE A 57 -8.13 -1.71 18.04
C ILE A 57 -8.89 -1.47 16.74
N THR A 58 -10.19 -1.75 16.72
CA THR A 58 -11.03 -1.57 15.53
C THR A 58 -11.03 -0.12 15.06
N THR A 59 -11.08 0.84 15.96
CA THR A 59 -11.02 2.27 15.60
C THR A 59 -9.69 2.62 14.93
N VAL A 60 -8.57 2.14 15.48
CA VAL A 60 -7.24 2.41 14.92
C VAL A 60 -7.08 1.75 13.54
N VAL A 61 -7.58 0.52 13.36
CA VAL A 61 -7.61 -0.16 12.05
C VAL A 61 -8.39 0.67 11.03
N ILE A 62 -9.62 1.08 11.33
CA ILE A 62 -10.46 1.89 10.43
C ILE A 62 -9.78 3.21 10.07
N VAL A 63 -9.13 3.87 11.02
CA VAL A 63 -8.38 5.10 10.75
C VAL A 63 -7.18 4.82 9.85
N GLY A 64 -6.46 3.72 10.08
CA GLY A 64 -5.34 3.28 9.25
C GLY A 64 -5.78 3.02 7.80
N GLU A 65 -6.83 2.21 7.60
CA GLU A 65 -7.40 1.89 6.29
C GLU A 65 -7.88 3.13 5.55
N ARG A 66 -8.62 4.02 6.22
CA ARG A 66 -9.06 5.29 5.60
C ARG A 66 -7.89 6.19 5.23
N SER A 67 -6.84 6.18 6.04
CA SER A 67 -5.62 6.93 5.73
C SER A 67 -4.92 6.33 4.52
N TYR A 68 -4.87 5.00 4.41
CA TYR A 68 -4.33 4.31 3.25
C TYR A 68 -5.14 4.62 1.98
N ALA A 69 -6.46 4.47 2.04
CA ALA A 69 -7.37 4.76 0.92
C ALA A 69 -7.36 6.23 0.46
N SER A 70 -6.96 7.17 1.34
CA SER A 70 -6.75 8.58 1.01
C SER A 70 -5.29 8.91 0.67
N GLN A 71 -4.46 7.90 0.40
CA GLN A 71 -3.03 8.00 0.07
C GLN A 71 -2.19 8.68 1.17
N SER A 72 -2.71 8.79 2.38
CA SER A 72 -1.98 9.26 3.57
C SER A 72 -1.17 8.11 4.18
N TYR A 73 -0.25 7.56 3.39
CA TYR A 73 0.51 6.35 3.74
C TYR A 73 1.30 6.48 5.05
N ALA A 74 1.94 7.63 5.28
CA ALA A 74 2.67 7.88 6.54
C ALA A 74 1.74 7.86 7.78
N THR A 75 0.49 8.29 7.62
CA THR A 75 -0.52 8.21 8.68
C THR A 75 -0.95 6.76 8.87
N ALA A 76 -1.25 6.04 7.78
CA ALA A 76 -1.61 4.63 7.82
C ALA A 76 -0.54 3.78 8.52
N THR A 77 0.72 3.90 8.09
CA THR A 77 1.88 3.24 8.72
C THR A 77 1.92 3.48 10.22
N ARG A 78 1.73 4.73 10.67
CA ARG A 78 1.76 5.05 12.11
C ARG A 78 0.68 4.32 12.89
N GLN A 79 -0.55 4.25 12.36
CA GLN A 79 -1.65 3.54 13.01
C GLN A 79 -1.37 2.04 13.09
N PHE A 80 -0.91 1.44 11.98
CA PHE A 80 -0.63 0.00 11.94
C PHE A 80 0.59 -0.40 12.78
N THR A 81 1.66 0.39 12.79
CA THR A 81 2.82 0.16 13.68
C THR A 81 2.43 0.25 15.15
N TRP A 82 1.52 1.16 15.53
CA TRP A 82 0.99 1.19 16.90
C TRP A 82 0.31 -0.14 17.27
N LEU A 83 -0.44 -0.75 16.33
CA LEU A 83 -1.12 -2.01 16.54
C LEU A 83 -0.19 -3.22 16.68
N GLN A 84 1.06 -3.16 16.20
CA GLN A 84 2.02 -4.28 16.31
C GLN A 84 2.30 -4.69 17.76
N ASN A 85 2.19 -3.76 18.71
CA ASN A 85 2.42 -4.01 20.14
C ASN A 85 1.12 -4.23 20.93
N VAL A 86 -0.03 -4.01 20.31
CA VAL A 86 -1.34 -3.99 20.99
C VAL A 86 -2.20 -5.18 20.57
N ASN A 87 -2.14 -5.60 19.29
CA ASN A 87 -2.95 -6.70 18.78
C ASN A 87 -2.36 -8.06 19.20
N ALA A 88 -3.14 -8.84 19.95
CA ALA A 88 -2.72 -10.16 20.44
C ALA A 88 -3.26 -11.34 19.62
N LEU A 89 -4.23 -11.12 18.73
CA LEU A 89 -4.93 -12.19 18.02
C LEU A 89 -4.26 -12.49 16.67
N GLU A 90 -4.30 -11.53 15.76
CA GLU A 90 -3.73 -11.64 14.42
C GLU A 90 -2.44 -10.84 14.35
N ARG A 91 -1.38 -11.37 14.99
CA ARG A 91 -0.13 -10.63 15.20
C ARG A 91 0.58 -10.24 13.90
N TRP A 92 0.36 -10.97 12.81
CA TRP A 92 0.99 -10.72 11.52
C TRP A 92 0.38 -9.51 10.78
N LYS A 93 -0.93 -9.29 10.90
CA LYS A 93 -1.66 -8.24 10.15
C LYS A 93 -1.12 -6.82 10.39
N PRO A 94 -0.83 -6.36 11.63
CA PRO A 94 -0.25 -5.03 11.82
C PRO A 94 1.11 -4.83 11.14
N TYR A 95 1.92 -5.88 11.00
CA TYR A 95 3.18 -5.83 10.26
C TYR A 95 2.92 -5.78 8.76
N TYR A 96 2.04 -6.66 8.25
CA TYR A 96 1.60 -6.67 6.86
C TYR A 96 1.05 -5.30 6.44
N ASN A 97 0.05 -4.79 7.17
CA ASN A 97 -0.60 -3.50 6.92
C ASN A 97 0.39 -2.32 6.96
N ALA A 98 1.34 -2.32 7.90
CA ALA A 98 2.36 -1.27 8.00
C ALA A 98 3.40 -1.37 6.88
N GLY A 99 3.73 -2.58 6.43
CA GLY A 99 4.60 -2.86 5.29
C GLY A 99 3.97 -2.43 3.98
N THR A 100 2.73 -2.84 3.70
CA THR A 100 1.95 -2.43 2.53
C THR A 100 1.79 -0.91 2.45
N ALA A 101 1.49 -0.25 3.57
CA ALA A 101 1.43 1.22 3.61
C ALA A 101 2.79 1.87 3.29
N ARG A 102 3.91 1.31 3.74
CA ARG A 102 5.25 1.82 3.42
C ARG A 102 5.61 1.58 1.96
N TYR A 103 5.27 0.42 1.41
CA TYR A 103 5.45 0.09 0.00
C TYR A 103 4.73 1.11 -0.88
N ALA A 104 3.44 1.36 -0.63
CA ALA A 104 2.65 2.32 -1.38
C ALA A 104 3.19 3.76 -1.25
N GLY A 105 3.87 4.08 -0.15
CA GLY A 105 4.59 5.35 0.04
C GLY A 105 6.00 5.40 -0.56
N GLY A 106 6.44 4.38 -1.30
CA GLY A 106 7.78 4.28 -1.92
C GLY A 106 8.92 3.94 -0.95
N ALA A 107 8.61 3.65 0.31
CA ALA A 107 9.60 3.31 1.34
C ALA A 107 9.88 1.79 1.35
N PHE A 108 10.45 1.28 0.25
CA PHE A 108 10.57 -0.17 0.02
C PHE A 108 11.45 -0.90 1.03
N PHE A 109 12.64 -0.39 1.40
CA PHE A 109 13.49 -1.08 2.38
C PHE A 109 12.85 -1.16 3.79
N PRO A 110 12.24 -0.09 4.33
CA PRO A 110 11.42 -0.22 5.54
C PRO A 110 10.19 -1.12 5.38
N ALA A 111 9.58 -1.18 4.18
CA ALA A 111 8.47 -2.08 3.90
C ALA A 111 8.90 -3.55 3.95
N SER A 112 10.08 -3.88 3.40
CA SER A 112 10.57 -5.26 3.34
C SER A 112 10.76 -5.83 4.73
N GLN A 113 11.35 -5.08 5.67
CA GLN A 113 11.53 -5.51 7.06
C GLN A 113 10.21 -5.86 7.76
N GLU A 114 9.16 -5.11 7.48
CA GLU A 114 7.84 -5.31 8.09
C GLU A 114 7.13 -6.51 7.47
N LEU A 115 7.21 -6.65 6.15
CA LEU A 115 6.62 -7.78 5.43
C LEU A 115 7.37 -9.10 5.66
N GLU A 116 8.70 -9.07 5.77
CA GLU A 116 9.53 -10.21 6.21
C GLU A 116 9.09 -10.66 7.62
N ARG A 117 8.90 -9.69 8.54
CA ARG A 117 8.43 -10.01 9.88
C ARG A 117 7.01 -10.57 9.87
N ALA A 118 6.13 -10.04 9.05
CA ALA A 118 4.78 -10.58 8.86
C ALA A 118 4.85 -12.02 8.32
N LEU A 119 5.70 -12.27 7.32
CA LEU A 119 5.87 -13.58 6.69
C LEU A 119 6.43 -14.62 7.66
N GLU A 120 7.26 -14.22 8.62
CA GLU A 120 7.76 -15.12 9.67
C GLU A 120 6.64 -15.65 10.59
N ILE A 121 5.65 -14.81 10.90
CA ILE A 121 4.65 -15.10 11.96
C ILE A 121 3.23 -15.37 11.44
N VAL A 122 2.99 -15.19 10.13
CA VAL A 122 1.73 -15.54 9.47
C VAL A 122 1.47 -17.05 9.57
N PRO A 123 0.22 -17.51 9.73
CA PRO A 123 -0.12 -18.92 9.68
C PRO A 123 0.44 -19.60 8.42
N LYS A 124 1.18 -20.68 8.63
CA LYS A 124 1.83 -21.42 7.54
C LYS A 124 0.90 -22.42 6.90
N GLY A 125 1.07 -22.61 5.59
CA GLY A 125 0.42 -23.70 4.86
C GLY A 125 0.88 -25.09 5.34
N THR A 126 0.25 -26.13 4.79
CA THR A 126 0.60 -27.53 5.05
C THR A 126 1.27 -28.17 3.83
N ASP A 127 1.99 -29.27 4.04
CA ASP A 127 2.53 -30.12 2.96
C ASP A 127 3.46 -29.43 1.96
N GLY A 128 4.19 -28.40 2.42
CA GLY A 128 5.20 -27.69 1.63
C GLY A 128 4.63 -26.66 0.64
N GLN A 129 3.31 -26.46 0.65
CA GLN A 129 2.65 -25.33 -0.03
C GLN A 129 2.45 -24.19 0.96
N ARG A 130 2.45 -22.95 0.46
CA ARG A 130 2.10 -21.79 1.29
C ARG A 130 0.58 -21.74 1.46
N GLY A 131 0.14 -21.20 2.59
CA GLY A 131 -1.28 -20.92 2.80
C GLY A 131 -1.68 -19.59 2.17
N GLY A 132 -2.99 -19.33 2.05
CA GLY A 132 -3.51 -18.08 1.46
C GLY A 132 -2.95 -16.82 2.14
N ASP A 133 -3.01 -16.76 3.48
CA ASP A 133 -2.43 -15.63 4.25
C ASP A 133 -0.92 -15.50 4.01
N GLU A 134 -0.21 -16.63 3.94
CA GLU A 134 1.23 -16.64 3.70
C GLU A 134 1.59 -16.10 2.31
N CYS A 135 0.80 -16.45 1.30
CA CYS A 135 0.94 -15.94 -0.05
C CYS A 135 0.56 -14.48 -0.20
N LEU A 136 -0.49 -14.05 0.51
CA LEU A 136 -0.88 -12.65 0.56
C LEU A 136 0.26 -11.76 1.11
N VAL A 137 0.94 -12.20 2.16
CA VAL A 137 2.12 -11.48 2.68
C VAL A 137 3.29 -11.56 1.70
N ALA A 138 3.55 -12.74 1.15
CA ALA A 138 4.68 -12.95 0.25
C ALA A 138 4.57 -12.19 -1.07
N MET A 139 3.38 -12.06 -1.63
CA MET A 139 3.12 -11.27 -2.83
C MET A 139 3.47 -9.80 -2.62
N ASN A 140 3.05 -9.22 -1.49
CA ASN A 140 3.44 -7.84 -1.15
C ASN A 140 4.94 -7.71 -0.88
N LEU A 141 5.59 -8.73 -0.32
CA LEU A 141 7.04 -8.74 -0.16
C LEU A 141 7.76 -8.84 -1.51
N SER A 142 7.23 -9.62 -2.46
CA SER A 142 7.72 -9.70 -3.85
C SER A 142 7.73 -8.31 -4.49
N LEU A 143 6.58 -7.64 -4.50
CA LEU A 143 6.44 -6.28 -5.03
C LEU A 143 7.40 -5.29 -4.35
N THR A 144 7.65 -5.47 -3.06
CA THR A 144 8.59 -4.61 -2.32
C THR A 144 10.04 -4.83 -2.77
N TYR A 145 10.46 -6.08 -3.01
CA TYR A 145 11.78 -6.36 -3.58
C TYR A 145 11.88 -5.88 -5.03
N GLU A 146 10.82 -6.00 -5.83
CA GLU A 146 10.79 -5.42 -7.17
C GLU A 146 11.04 -3.91 -7.12
N GLY A 147 10.36 -3.18 -6.22
CA GLY A 147 10.60 -1.75 -6.02
C GLY A 147 12.04 -1.41 -5.57
N LEU A 148 12.69 -2.29 -4.78
CA LEU A 148 14.12 -2.15 -4.46
C LEU A 148 15.01 -2.38 -5.69
N GLY A 149 14.65 -3.34 -6.54
CA GLY A 149 15.30 -3.58 -7.83
C GLY A 149 15.20 -2.36 -8.73
N ASP A 150 14.01 -1.77 -8.84
CA ASP A 150 13.77 -0.55 -9.62
C ASP A 150 14.63 0.63 -9.09
N GLN A 151 14.74 0.80 -7.76
CA GLN A 151 15.61 1.82 -7.17
C GLN A 151 17.10 1.58 -7.47
N ALA A 152 17.54 0.32 -7.47
CA ALA A 152 18.92 -0.03 -7.79
C ALA A 152 19.23 0.19 -9.29
N ALA A 153 18.29 -0.16 -10.17
CA ALA A 153 18.39 0.09 -11.60
C ALA A 153 18.49 1.60 -11.90
N LEU A 154 17.63 2.41 -11.27
CA LEU A 154 17.70 3.88 -11.35
C LEU A 154 19.01 4.46 -10.80
N ALA A 155 19.65 3.77 -9.85
CA ALA A 155 20.96 4.12 -9.33
C ALA A 155 22.13 3.61 -10.20
N ALA A 156 21.83 3.01 -11.37
CA ALA A 156 22.78 2.37 -12.28
C ALA A 156 23.62 1.27 -11.59
N ASP A 157 23.01 0.53 -10.66
CA ASP A 157 23.58 -0.67 -10.02
C ASP A 157 22.83 -1.93 -10.51
N PRO A 158 23.13 -2.43 -11.72
CA PRO A 158 22.42 -3.57 -12.28
C PRO A 158 22.67 -4.85 -11.48
N ALA A 159 23.82 -4.98 -10.81
CA ALA A 159 24.11 -6.14 -9.97
C ALA A 159 23.14 -6.22 -8.78
N MET A 160 22.92 -5.08 -8.12
CA MET A 160 21.97 -5.00 -7.02
C MET A 160 20.52 -5.12 -7.50
N ALA A 161 20.19 -4.56 -8.67
CA ALA A 161 18.86 -4.68 -9.27
C ALA A 161 18.49 -6.14 -9.55
N ILE A 162 19.37 -6.89 -10.22
CA ILE A 162 19.20 -8.33 -10.47
C ILE A 162 18.98 -9.08 -9.16
N ALA A 163 19.83 -8.85 -8.15
CA ALA A 163 19.71 -9.53 -6.87
C ALA A 163 18.38 -9.25 -6.14
N TYR A 164 17.76 -8.08 -6.36
CA TYR A 164 16.44 -7.77 -5.82
C TYR A 164 15.30 -8.38 -6.64
N TYR A 165 15.38 -8.40 -7.97
CA TYR A 165 14.39 -9.09 -8.79
C TYR A 165 14.40 -10.61 -8.53
N ASP A 166 15.58 -11.22 -8.36
CA ASP A 166 15.71 -12.61 -7.90
C ASP A 166 14.98 -12.86 -6.58
N GLN A 167 15.15 -11.95 -5.60
CA GLN A 167 14.46 -12.03 -4.31
C GLN A 167 12.94 -11.88 -4.46
N ALA A 168 12.50 -11.01 -5.37
CA ALA A 168 11.08 -10.80 -5.68
C ALA A 168 10.45 -12.08 -6.23
N LEU A 169 11.09 -12.70 -7.22
CA LEU A 169 10.66 -13.96 -7.84
C LEU A 169 10.62 -15.11 -6.83
N ALA A 170 11.65 -15.22 -5.98
CA ALA A 170 11.70 -16.23 -4.92
C ALA A 170 10.54 -16.11 -3.91
N GLN A 171 9.96 -14.91 -3.73
CA GLN A 171 8.78 -14.77 -2.86
C GLN A 171 7.51 -15.36 -3.46
N LEU A 172 7.41 -15.50 -4.78
CA LEU A 172 6.21 -16.05 -5.43
C LEU A 172 6.22 -17.58 -5.46
N GLU A 173 7.35 -18.22 -5.12
CA GLU A 173 7.46 -19.67 -5.04
C GLU A 173 6.46 -20.27 -4.03
N GLY A 174 5.70 -21.25 -4.51
CA GLY A 174 4.72 -21.98 -3.69
C GLY A 174 3.39 -21.25 -3.49
N CYS A 175 3.12 -20.18 -4.24
CA CYS A 175 1.85 -19.43 -4.20
C CYS A 175 0.85 -19.72 -5.34
N GLY A 176 0.95 -20.89 -5.98
CA GLY A 176 0.06 -21.28 -7.09
C GLY A 176 -1.19 -22.07 -6.69
N SER A 177 -1.88 -22.60 -7.71
CA SER A 177 -3.09 -23.43 -7.62
C SER A 177 -3.01 -24.50 -6.53
N GLY A 178 -3.67 -24.22 -5.40
CA GLY A 178 -3.70 -25.08 -4.22
C GLY A 178 -3.36 -24.38 -2.91
N SER A 179 -2.83 -23.15 -2.95
CA SER A 179 -2.54 -22.34 -1.74
C SER A 179 -3.78 -21.76 -1.06
N GLY A 180 -4.96 -21.94 -1.66
CA GLY A 180 -6.21 -21.39 -1.14
C GLY A 180 -6.39 -19.89 -1.43
N GLY A 181 -5.60 -19.34 -2.35
CA GLY A 181 -5.86 -18.03 -2.96
C GLY A 181 -6.98 -18.10 -4.00
N ASP A 182 -7.67 -16.99 -4.22
CA ASP A 182 -8.67 -16.87 -5.28
C ASP A 182 -7.97 -16.70 -6.64
N SER A 183 -8.65 -17.00 -7.75
CA SER A 183 -8.07 -17.01 -9.11
C SER A 183 -7.45 -15.67 -9.54
N GLU A 184 -7.90 -14.57 -8.95
CA GLU A 184 -7.34 -13.23 -9.20
C GLU A 184 -5.91 -13.13 -8.65
N GLN A 185 -5.66 -13.61 -7.44
CA GLN A 185 -4.34 -13.59 -6.81
C GLN A 185 -3.32 -14.47 -7.56
N GLU A 186 -3.77 -15.60 -8.12
CA GLU A 186 -2.93 -16.45 -8.97
C GLU A 186 -2.54 -15.73 -10.27
N SER A 187 -3.48 -14.99 -10.88
CA SER A 187 -3.22 -14.20 -12.09
C SER A 187 -2.26 -13.04 -11.82
N GLU A 188 -2.46 -12.30 -10.72
CA GLU A 188 -1.59 -11.21 -10.31
C GLU A 188 -0.15 -11.69 -10.04
N ALA A 189 -0.01 -12.82 -9.35
CA ALA A 189 1.30 -13.41 -9.10
C ALA A 189 2.02 -13.81 -10.39
N GLN A 190 1.30 -14.38 -11.37
CA GLN A 190 1.89 -14.74 -12.65
C GLN A 190 2.32 -13.50 -13.46
N GLU A 191 1.48 -12.46 -13.51
CA GLU A 191 1.83 -11.21 -14.19
C GLU A 191 3.05 -10.54 -13.53
N SER A 192 3.08 -10.51 -12.20
CA SER A 192 4.21 -9.99 -11.42
C SER A 192 5.49 -10.77 -11.73
N GLN A 193 5.41 -12.09 -11.82
CA GLN A 193 6.55 -12.94 -12.18
C GLN A 193 7.08 -12.60 -13.58
N GLU A 194 6.22 -12.58 -14.60
CA GLU A 194 6.63 -12.27 -15.98
C GLU A 194 7.27 -10.88 -16.09
N ARG A 195 6.72 -9.89 -15.37
CA ARG A 195 7.27 -8.53 -15.29
C ARG A 195 8.65 -8.51 -14.65
N GLN A 196 8.82 -9.20 -13.53
CA GLN A 196 10.08 -9.26 -12.78
C GLN A 196 11.18 -9.97 -13.59
N GLU A 197 10.87 -11.08 -14.25
CA GLU A 197 11.80 -11.79 -15.15
C GLU A 197 12.25 -10.88 -16.31
N GLY A 198 11.35 -10.09 -16.88
CA GLY A 198 11.67 -9.11 -17.91
C GLY A 198 12.64 -8.03 -17.42
N LYS A 199 12.36 -7.44 -16.26
CA LYS A 199 13.23 -6.43 -15.63
C LYS A 199 14.61 -6.98 -15.28
N GLU A 200 14.68 -8.21 -14.76
CA GLU A 200 15.93 -8.89 -14.47
C GLU A 200 16.76 -9.10 -15.74
N GLY A 201 16.13 -9.60 -16.82
CA GLY A 201 16.79 -9.82 -18.10
C GLY A 201 17.32 -8.54 -18.76
N GLU A 202 16.65 -7.40 -18.55
CA GLU A 202 17.14 -6.08 -18.98
C GLU A 202 18.40 -5.68 -18.22
N GLN A 203 18.39 -5.81 -16.88
CA GLN A 203 19.55 -5.48 -16.05
C GLN A 203 20.75 -6.41 -16.30
N GLN A 204 20.51 -7.69 -16.62
CA GLN A 204 21.59 -8.61 -17.03
C GLN A 204 22.30 -8.13 -18.30
N GLN A 205 21.56 -7.66 -19.31
CA GLN A 205 22.15 -7.12 -20.54
C GLN A 205 22.97 -5.85 -20.28
N GLU A 206 22.47 -4.96 -19.42
CA GLU A 206 23.21 -3.76 -19.02
C GLU A 206 24.50 -4.09 -18.27
N GLN A 207 24.46 -5.10 -17.39
CA GLN A 207 25.64 -5.57 -16.66
C GLN A 207 26.70 -6.18 -17.59
N GLU A 208 26.29 -6.96 -18.60
CA GLU A 208 27.20 -7.48 -19.63
C GLU A 208 27.78 -6.36 -20.49
N GLY A 209 26.98 -5.34 -20.86
CA GLY A 209 27.44 -4.17 -21.59
C GLY A 209 28.48 -3.33 -20.82
N GLN A 210 28.35 -3.23 -19.50
CA GLN A 210 29.33 -2.56 -18.64
C GLN A 210 30.63 -3.36 -18.47
N GLN A 211 30.57 -4.70 -18.50
CA GLN A 211 31.75 -5.56 -18.42
C GLN A 211 32.44 -5.78 -19.78
N GLY A 212 31.72 -5.66 -20.89
CA GLY A 212 32.22 -5.77 -22.26
C GLY A 212 32.90 -4.52 -22.81
N GLY A 213 32.89 -3.41 -22.04
CA GLY A 213 33.62 -2.18 -22.35
C GLY A 213 35.13 -2.32 -22.09
N ASP A 214 35.82 -3.10 -22.90
CA ASP A 214 37.27 -2.97 -23.03
C ASP A 214 37.58 -1.59 -23.64
N PRO A 215 38.43 -0.75 -23.02
CA PRO A 215 38.88 0.49 -23.63
C PRO A 215 39.79 0.16 -24.80
N THR A 216 39.20 -0.10 -25.96
CA THR A 216 39.93 -0.18 -27.21
C THR A 216 40.45 1.22 -27.54
N ASP A 217 41.72 1.40 -27.18
CA ASP A 217 42.79 2.09 -27.89
C ASP A 217 42.36 3.35 -28.70
N PRO A 218 42.76 4.57 -28.28
CA PRO A 218 42.57 5.75 -29.10
C PRO A 218 43.39 5.55 -30.38
N SER A 219 42.71 5.21 -31.47
CA SER A 219 43.31 5.20 -32.79
C SER A 219 43.88 6.59 -33.07
N ASP A 220 45.20 6.66 -32.95
CA ASP A 220 46.11 7.69 -33.41
C ASP A 220 45.71 8.25 -34.78
N PRO A 221 45.28 9.52 -34.90
CA PRO A 221 45.40 10.23 -36.15
C PRO A 221 46.82 10.81 -36.17
N SER A 222 47.75 10.05 -36.77
CA SER A 222 49.09 10.57 -37.04
C SER A 222 49.00 11.88 -37.82
N GLN A 223 49.63 12.92 -37.25
CA GLN A 223 49.98 14.21 -37.87
C GLN A 223 50.81 13.95 -39.16
N ASP A 224 50.86 14.78 -40.21
CA ASP A 224 51.12 16.22 -40.28
C ASP A 224 51.12 16.66 -41.79
N PRO A 225 51.56 17.87 -42.21
CA PRO A 225 50.73 19.01 -42.65
C PRO A 225 50.98 19.42 -44.12
N SER A 226 50.15 20.30 -44.68
CA SER A 226 50.56 21.35 -45.65
C SER A 226 49.37 22.24 -46.02
N ASP A 227 49.44 23.50 -45.57
CA ASP A 227 48.78 24.70 -46.13
C ASP A 227 49.93 25.57 -46.70
N PRO A 228 49.76 26.61 -47.57
CA PRO A 228 48.56 27.44 -47.73
C PRO A 228 48.26 28.01 -49.15
N ALA A 229 47.22 28.86 -49.17
CA ALA A 229 46.82 29.89 -50.16
C ALA A 229 45.87 29.40 -51.28
N ASP A 230 44.75 30.05 -51.62
CA ASP A 230 44.40 31.49 -51.63
C ASP A 230 42.87 31.68 -51.50
N ASP A 231 42.45 32.73 -50.80
CA ASP A 231 41.12 33.38 -50.90
C ASP A 231 41.31 34.73 -51.63
N PRO A 232 40.38 35.23 -52.47
CA PRO A 232 39.36 36.14 -51.92
C PRO A 232 37.98 36.14 -52.63
N ALA A 233 36.92 36.33 -51.82
CA ALA A 233 35.90 37.42 -51.91
C ALA A 233 34.40 36.99 -51.82
N ASP A 234 33.81 37.17 -50.64
CA ASP A 234 32.70 38.08 -50.22
C ASP A 234 31.40 38.25 -51.06
N PRO A 235 30.20 38.64 -50.52
CA PRO A 235 29.63 38.60 -49.15
C PRO A 235 28.29 37.83 -49.07
N SER A 236 27.77 37.59 -47.85
CA SER A 236 26.33 37.39 -47.63
C SER A 236 25.89 38.04 -46.31
N ASP A 237 24.82 38.82 -46.40
CA ASP A 237 24.24 39.69 -45.38
C ASP A 237 23.65 38.95 -44.16
N ASP A 238 23.78 39.60 -43.00
CA ASP A 238 23.01 39.41 -41.75
C ASP A 238 21.89 40.49 -41.72
N PRO A 239 20.70 40.29 -41.08
CA PRO A 239 20.55 40.46 -39.64
C PRO A 239 19.60 39.45 -38.94
N SER A 240 20.10 38.81 -37.89
CA SER A 240 19.71 38.97 -36.48
C SER A 240 18.22 39.17 -36.10
N GLY A 241 17.71 38.21 -35.30
CA GLY A 241 17.12 38.48 -33.98
C GLY A 241 15.59 38.55 -33.83
N GLU A 242 15.00 37.67 -32.99
CA GLU A 242 14.22 38.05 -31.79
C GLU A 242 13.69 36.80 -31.04
N ASP A 243 13.94 36.80 -29.73
CA ASP A 243 13.35 35.96 -28.66
C ASP A 243 11.86 36.35 -28.44
N PRO A 244 10.97 35.49 -27.88
CA PRO A 244 10.91 35.44 -26.41
C PRO A 244 10.47 34.10 -25.76
N ALA A 245 10.72 34.06 -24.46
CA ALA A 245 10.37 33.05 -23.46
C ALA A 245 8.89 33.18 -22.94
N PRO A 246 8.52 32.63 -21.76
CA PRO A 246 7.69 31.43 -21.58
C PRO A 246 6.30 31.73 -20.96
N THR A 247 5.34 30.80 -21.05
CA THR A 247 4.09 30.84 -20.27
C THR A 247 3.75 29.48 -19.66
N ASP A 248 3.67 29.49 -18.32
CA ASP A 248 3.10 28.46 -17.43
C ASP A 248 1.55 28.39 -17.59
N PRO A 249 0.90 27.33 -17.09
CA PRO A 249 -0.35 26.80 -17.61
C PRO A 249 -1.55 27.29 -16.80
N THR A 250 -2.67 27.50 -17.48
CA THR A 250 -4.01 27.36 -16.90
C THR A 250 -4.97 27.26 -18.06
N GLU A 251 -5.49 26.06 -18.38
CA GLU A 251 -6.89 25.90 -18.77
C GLU A 251 -7.38 24.51 -18.36
N GLU A 252 -8.28 24.52 -17.38
CA GLU A 252 -9.25 23.47 -17.13
C GLU A 252 -10.06 23.19 -18.40
N GLN A 253 -10.08 21.92 -18.78
CA GLN A 253 -11.23 21.17 -19.27
C GLN A 253 -12.52 21.98 -19.58
N THR A 254 -12.78 22.25 -20.86
CA THR A 254 -14.14 22.18 -21.41
C THR A 254 -14.11 21.92 -22.92
N GLY A 255 -14.80 20.85 -23.34
CA GLY A 255 -15.53 20.81 -24.61
C GLY A 255 -14.71 20.55 -25.87
N ALA A 256 -15.06 19.48 -26.57
CA ALA A 256 -14.79 19.34 -27.99
C ALA A 256 -15.29 20.60 -28.72
N SER A 257 -14.38 21.49 -29.07
CA SER A 257 -14.64 22.54 -30.05
C SER A 257 -14.51 21.89 -31.42
N GLU A 258 -15.65 21.59 -32.05
CA GLU A 258 -15.71 21.32 -33.47
C GLU A 258 -15.30 22.61 -34.19
N ASP A 259 -14.02 22.73 -34.55
CA ASP A 259 -13.53 23.80 -35.41
C ASP A 259 -14.01 23.49 -36.85
N PRO A 260 -14.89 24.31 -37.45
CA PRO A 260 -15.60 23.95 -38.68
C PRO A 260 -14.76 23.98 -39.96
N ASP A 261 -13.44 24.16 -39.86
CA ASP A 261 -12.51 24.24 -41.00
C ASP A 261 -11.46 23.11 -41.03
N MET A 262 -11.58 22.11 -40.16
CA MET A 262 -10.68 20.94 -40.22
C MET A 262 -11.06 20.00 -41.37
N THR A 263 -10.05 19.61 -42.15
CA THR A 263 -10.23 18.60 -43.20
C THR A 263 -10.48 17.22 -42.58
N ASP A 264 -11.11 16.30 -43.32
CA ASP A 264 -11.43 14.95 -42.81
C ASP A 264 -10.17 14.19 -42.34
N GLU A 265 -9.02 14.46 -42.96
CA GLU A 265 -7.73 13.84 -42.64
C GLU A 265 -7.15 14.36 -41.31
N GLU A 266 -7.27 15.67 -41.05
CA GLU A 266 -6.85 16.28 -39.79
C GLU A 266 -7.72 15.81 -38.60
N ARG A 267 -9.01 15.58 -38.84
CA ARG A 267 -9.91 15.01 -37.82
C ARG A 267 -9.52 13.58 -37.46
N GLU A 268 -9.20 12.74 -38.45
CA GLU A 268 -8.76 11.36 -38.20
C GLU A 268 -7.45 11.32 -37.40
N VAL A 269 -6.51 12.20 -37.74
CA VAL A 269 -5.24 12.31 -36.99
C VAL A 269 -5.47 12.77 -35.55
N ALA A 270 -6.35 13.77 -35.35
CA ALA A 270 -6.68 14.26 -34.01
C ALA A 270 -7.37 13.18 -33.14
N GLU A 271 -8.27 12.40 -33.73
CA GLU A 271 -8.95 11.29 -33.04
C GLU A 271 -7.97 10.19 -32.63
N ARG A 272 -7.07 9.77 -33.53
CA ARG A 272 -6.03 8.78 -33.18
C ARG A 272 -5.06 9.29 -32.11
N ASN A 273 -4.72 10.58 -32.14
CA ASN A 273 -3.84 11.16 -31.12
C ASN A 273 -4.55 11.21 -29.76
N ALA A 274 -5.83 11.56 -29.73
CA ALA A 274 -6.64 11.55 -28.51
C ALA A 274 -6.82 10.14 -27.93
N GLU A 275 -7.03 9.13 -28.78
CA GLU A 275 -7.06 7.72 -28.36
C GLU A 275 -5.71 7.27 -27.79
N ALA A 276 -4.60 7.60 -28.46
CA ALA A 276 -3.25 7.27 -27.97
C ALA A 276 -2.89 7.99 -26.65
N GLU A 277 -3.44 9.18 -26.40
CA GLU A 277 -3.32 9.86 -25.11
C GLU A 277 -4.21 9.23 -24.03
N ALA A 278 -5.43 8.81 -24.38
CA ALA A 278 -6.32 8.11 -23.46
C ALA A 278 -5.75 6.73 -23.06
N GLU A 279 -5.15 5.98 -23.99
CA GLU A 279 -4.47 4.72 -23.71
C GLU A 279 -3.25 4.91 -22.80
N ARG A 280 -2.45 5.97 -23.03
CA ARG A 280 -1.33 6.30 -22.14
C ARG A 280 -1.80 6.67 -20.74
N GLN A 281 -2.87 7.44 -20.62
CA GLN A 281 -3.45 7.77 -19.32
C GLN A 281 -4.08 6.56 -18.61
N GLN A 282 -4.60 5.58 -19.35
CA GLN A 282 -5.04 4.29 -18.78
C GLN A 282 -3.85 3.47 -18.30
N GLN A 283 -2.79 3.33 -19.10
CA GLN A 283 -1.58 2.61 -18.70
C GLN A 283 -0.87 3.27 -17.51
N GLU A 284 -0.87 4.60 -17.42
CA GLU A 284 -0.33 5.33 -16.26
C GLU A 284 -1.20 5.15 -15.00
N GLN A 285 -2.52 5.02 -15.16
CA GLN A 285 -3.43 4.68 -14.06
C GLN A 285 -3.31 3.22 -13.63
N GLU A 286 -3.08 2.29 -14.56
CA GLU A 286 -2.80 0.87 -14.28
C GLU A 286 -1.40 0.71 -13.65
N SER A 287 -0.42 1.50 -14.09
CA SER A 287 0.94 1.52 -13.54
C SER A 287 1.01 2.15 -12.15
N GLN A 288 0.22 3.19 -11.86
CA GLN A 288 0.02 3.71 -10.50
C GLN A 288 -0.98 2.87 -9.68
N GLY A 289 -1.69 1.95 -10.34
CA GLY A 289 -2.70 1.04 -9.80
C GLY A 289 -2.15 -0.33 -9.42
N GLY A 290 -0.85 -0.45 -9.10
CA GLY A 290 -0.31 -1.54 -8.29
C GLY A 290 -0.86 -1.45 -6.85
N ASP A 291 -2.18 -1.43 -6.71
CA ASP A 291 -2.90 -1.52 -5.45
C ASP A 291 -2.59 -2.92 -4.93
N GLY A 292 -1.58 -3.03 -4.08
CA GLY A 292 -1.13 -4.31 -3.55
C GLY A 292 -2.31 -5.09 -2.96
N GLY A 293 -2.73 -6.13 -3.69
CA GLY A 293 -3.66 -7.17 -3.28
C GLY A 293 -4.87 -6.68 -2.49
N GLY A 294 -5.97 -6.43 -3.19
CA GLY A 294 -7.26 -6.13 -2.58
C GLY A 294 -7.66 -7.17 -1.51
N GLN A 295 -8.14 -6.64 -0.37
CA GLN A 295 -8.94 -7.33 0.66
C GLN A 295 -8.20 -8.30 1.60
N GLY A 296 -7.29 -7.77 2.44
CA GLY A 296 -6.63 -8.55 3.51
C GLY A 296 -6.42 -7.87 4.87
N TRP A 297 -7.07 -6.74 5.16
CA TRP A 297 -6.83 -5.94 6.37
C TRP A 297 -7.21 -6.63 7.70
#